data_AF-A0AAN5I7K5-F1
#
_entry.id   AF-A0AAN5I7K5-F1
#
_cell.length_a   1.000
_cell.length_b   1.000
_cell.length_c   1.000
_cell.angle_alpha   90.00
_cell.angle_beta   90.00
_cell.angle_gamma   90.00
#
_symmetry.space_group_name_H-M   'P 1'
#
loop_
_entity.id
_entity.type
_entity.pdbx_description
1 polymer ?
#
loop_
_entity_poly.entity_id
_entity_poly.type
_entity_poly.pdbx_seq_one_letter_code
_entity_poly.pdbx_strand_id
1 'polypeptide(L)' 'IINDTFTVEFHLRIINSERSIVDLGVFSAPNDMSNVILKIGEERLHVSKEFLAVHSPVFKTLFFGDFAEK' A
#
# COMPACT_ATOMS: atom_id res chain seq x y z
N ILE A 1 -29.72 1.61 29.64
CA ILE A 1 -29.66 0.88 28.34
C ILE A 1 -28.23 0.39 28.23
N ILE A 2 -28.07 -0.93 28.18
CA ILE A 2 -26.82 -1.69 28.33
C ILE A 2 -26.52 -2.28 26.95
N ASN A 3 -25.25 -2.37 26.55
CA ASN A 3 -24.70 -2.98 25.32
C ASN A 3 -24.70 -2.10 24.05
N ASP A 4 -23.78 -1.13 23.99
CA ASP A 4 -23.49 -0.35 22.77
C ASP A 4 -22.32 -0.97 21.98
N THR A 5 -22.51 -2.20 21.50
CA THR A 5 -21.52 -2.86 20.63
C THR A 5 -22.07 -2.90 19.20
N PHE A 6 -21.44 -2.14 18.32
CA PHE A 6 -21.72 -2.16 16.89
C PHE A 6 -20.71 -3.07 16.18
N THR A 7 -21.18 -4.22 15.71
CA THR A 7 -20.36 -5.17 14.94
C THR A 7 -20.70 -5.03 13.47
N VAL A 8 -19.71 -4.73 12.63
CA VAL A 8 -19.85 -4.75 11.17
C VAL A 8 -19.15 -5.98 10.63
N GLU A 9 -19.91 -6.82 9.94
CA GLU A 9 -19.41 -8.01 9.28
C GLU A 9 -19.54 -7.84 7.77
N PHE A 10 -18.41 -7.99 7.06
CA PHE A 10 -18.38 -7.93 5.60
C PHE A 10 -18.05 -9.31 5.05
N HIS A 11 -18.97 -9.86 4.26
CA HIS A 11 -18.74 -11.12 3.56
C HIS A 11 -18.15 -10.83 2.18
N LEU A 12 -16.82 -10.80 2.09
CA LEU A 12 -16.11 -10.65 0.83
C LEU A 12 -15.99 -12.01 0.14
N ARG A 13 -16.76 -12.21 -0.92
CA ARG A 13 -16.59 -13.35 -1.81
C ARG A 13 -15.83 -12.91 -3.05
N ILE A 14 -14.54 -13.23 -3.11
CA ILE A 14 -13.71 -12.96 -4.28
C ILE A 14 -14.15 -13.95 -5.37
N ILE A 15 -14.88 -13.46 -6.37
CA ILE A 15 -15.48 -14.28 -7.43
C ILE A 15 -14.47 -14.57 -8.54
N ASN A 16 -13.47 -13.69 -8.70
CA ASN A 16 -12.47 -13.76 -9.75
C ASN A 16 -11.23 -12.96 -9.34
N SER A 17 -10.04 -13.49 -9.61
CA SER A 17 -8.73 -12.84 -9.39
C SER A 17 -7.95 -12.70 -10.69
N GLU A 18 -8.64 -12.46 -11.79
CA GLU A 18 -8.01 -11.94 -12.99
C GLU A 18 -7.23 -10.70 -12.58
N ARG A 19 -6.00 -10.61 -13.12
CA ARG A 19 -5.16 -9.42 -12.92
C ARG A 19 -5.98 -8.26 -13.45
N SER A 20 -6.68 -7.56 -12.57
CA SER A 20 -7.06 -6.19 -12.83
C SER A 20 -5.74 -5.55 -13.18
N ILE A 21 -5.60 -5.15 -14.44
CA ILE A 21 -4.50 -4.30 -14.85
C ILE A 21 -4.78 -3.02 -14.09
N VAL A 22 -4.31 -2.97 -12.83
CA VAL A 22 -4.33 -1.76 -12.03
C VAL A 22 -3.64 -0.75 -12.93
N ASP A 23 -4.38 0.28 -13.33
CA ASP A 23 -3.80 1.35 -14.11
C ASP A 23 -2.69 1.98 -13.26
N LEU A 24 -1.46 1.53 -13.50
CA LEU A 24 -0.27 2.03 -12.82
C LEU A 24 -0.03 3.52 -13.16
N GLY A 25 -0.75 4.06 -14.14
CA GLY A 25 -0.81 5.49 -14.43
C GLY A 25 -1.20 6.32 -13.21
N VAL A 26 -1.99 5.78 -12.28
CA VAL A 26 -2.31 6.47 -11.01
C VAL A 26 -1.08 6.76 -10.15
N PHE A 27 0.01 6.01 -10.33
CA PHE A 27 1.29 6.21 -9.62
C PHE A 27 2.33 6.94 -10.46
N SER A 28 2.00 7.35 -11.69
CA SER A 28 2.96 8.05 -12.57
C SER A 28 3.26 9.48 -12.12
N ALA A 29 2.41 10.06 -11.25
CA ALA A 29 2.54 11.39 -10.69
C ALA A 29 2.37 11.35 -9.16
N PRO A 30 3.01 12.28 -8.42
CA PRO A 30 2.82 12.38 -6.99
C PRO A 30 1.39 12.81 -6.64
N ASN A 31 0.90 12.28 -5.53
CA ASN A 31 -0.31 12.73 -4.84
C ASN A 31 0.03 13.17 -3.41
N ASP A 32 -0.98 13.63 -2.66
CA ASP A 32 -0.81 14.17 -1.30
C ASP A 32 -0.22 13.17 -0.30
N MET A 33 -0.31 11.87 -0.57
CA MET A 33 0.23 10.81 0.29
C MET A 33 1.55 10.22 -0.24
N SER A 34 2.04 10.68 -1.39
CA SER A 34 3.26 10.18 -2.01
C SER A 34 4.49 10.76 -1.31
N ASN A 35 5.32 9.90 -0.74
CA ASN A 35 6.54 10.30 -0.02
C ASN A 35 7.78 9.46 -0.39
N VAL A 36 7.65 8.55 -1.35
CA VAL A 36 8.76 7.82 -1.95
C VAL A 36 8.49 7.53 -3.42
N ILE A 37 9.57 7.41 -4.20
CA ILE A 37 9.52 6.95 -5.58
C ILE A 37 10.15 5.57 -5.64
N LEU A 38 9.38 4.57 -6.08
CA LEU A 38 9.92 3.28 -6.46
C LEU A 38 10.36 3.33 -7.91
N LYS A 39 11.64 3.06 -8.15
CA LYS A 39 12.20 2.95 -9.50
C LYS A 39 12.26 1.48 -9.90
N ILE A 40 11.62 1.11 -11.01
CA ILE A 40 11.61 -0.25 -11.56
C ILE A 40 12.08 -0.16 -13.01
N GLY A 41 13.35 -0.49 -13.25
CA GLY A 41 13.97 -0.21 -14.55
C GLY A 41 13.97 1.30 -14.84
N GLU A 42 13.35 1.71 -15.95
CA GLU A 42 13.16 3.12 -16.32
C GLU A 42 11.86 3.73 -15.76
N GLU A 43 10.95 2.90 -15.23
CA GLU A 43 9.68 3.36 -14.69
C GLU A 43 9.84 3.90 -13.27
N ARG A 44 9.01 4.90 -12.94
CA ARG A 44 8.96 5.55 -11.63
C ARG A 44 7.53 5.54 -11.11
N LEU A 45 7.34 5.03 -9.91
CA LEU A 45 6.05 4.97 -9.23
C LEU A 45 6.09 5.82 -7.96
N HIS A 46 5.24 6.82 -7.89
CA HIS A 46 5.02 7.67 -6.72
C HIS A 46 4.07 6.98 -5.75
N VAL A 47 4.56 6.64 -4.56
CA VAL A 47 3.83 5.81 -3.58
C VAL A 47 4.09 6.27 -2.13
N SER A 48 3.35 5.70 -1.19
CA SER A 48 3.53 5.92 0.26
C SER A 48 4.37 4.81 0.89
N LYS A 49 5.42 5.17 1.64
CA LYS A 49 6.24 4.25 2.44
C LYS A 49 5.40 3.49 3.46
N GLU A 50 4.49 4.19 4.13
CA GLU A 50 3.62 3.66 5.17
C GLU A 50 2.69 2.60 4.59
N PHE A 51 2.08 2.88 3.44
CA PHE A 51 1.20 1.93 2.75
C PHE A 51 1.95 0.66 2.37
N LEU A 52 3.14 0.79 1.79
CA LEU A 52 3.99 -0.36 1.45
C LEU A 52 4.42 -1.15 2.69
N ALA A 53 4.77 -0.47 3.78
CA ALA A 53 5.18 -1.11 5.02
C ALA A 53 4.04 -1.86 5.74
N VAL A 54 2.82 -1.36 5.66
CA VAL A 54 1.63 -2.05 6.21
C VAL A 54 1.42 -3.39 5.50
N HIS A 55 1.64 -3.44 4.20
CA HIS A 55 1.34 -4.62 3.37
C HIS A 55 2.56 -5.51 3.06
N SER A 56 3.77 -5.08 3.37
CA SER A 56 5.00 -5.83 3.10
C SER A 56 6.00 -5.69 4.25
N PRO A 57 6.27 -6.79 4.98
CA PRO A 57 7.32 -6.82 5.99
C PRO A 57 8.70 -6.41 5.44
N VAL A 58 8.96 -6.71 4.16
CA VAL A 58 10.20 -6.29 3.48
C VAL A 58 10.28 -4.77 3.40
N PHE A 59 9.25 -4.09 2.90
CA PHE A 59 9.23 -2.63 2.83
C PHE A 59 9.19 -1.98 4.21
N LYS A 60 8.51 -2.59 5.18
CA LYS A 60 8.52 -2.13 6.57
C LYS A 60 9.93 -2.11 7.13
N THR A 61 10.67 -3.21 6.93
CA THR A 61 12.04 -3.32 7.43
C THR A 61 12.96 -2.39 6.64
N LEU A 62 12.80 -2.28 5.31
CA LEU A 62 13.59 -1.38 4.47
C LEU A 62 13.48 0.09 4.88
N PHE A 63 12.25 0.58 5.11
CA PHE A 63 12.01 2.01 5.38
C PHE A 63 12.09 2.39 6.87
N PHE A 64 11.77 1.46 7.77
CA PHE A 64 11.60 1.73 9.21
C PHE A 64 12.39 0.79 10.11
N GLY A 65 13.15 -0.15 9.54
CA GLY A 65 14.12 -0.94 10.29
C GLY A 65 15.42 -0.16 10.50
N ASP A 66 16.27 -0.66 11.39
CA ASP A 66 17.58 -0.06 11.69
C ASP A 66 18.62 -0.31 10.58
N PHE A 67 18.22 -0.19 9.32
CA PHE A 67 19.18 -0.07 8.24
C PHE A 67 19.63 1.39 8.21
N ALA A 68 20.90 1.63 8.52
CA ALA A 68 21.54 2.90 8.22
C ALA A 68 21.63 3.05 6.69
N GLU A 69 20.54 3.45 6.04
CA GLU A 69 20.57 3.92 4.66
C GLU A 69 21.35 5.24 4.68
N LYS A 70 22.66 5.15 4.40
CA LYS A 70 23.58 6.29 4.27
C LYS A 70 23.42 6.99 2.93
#